data_AF-A0A961WF96-F1
#
_entry.id   AF-A0A961WF96-F1
#
_cell.length_a   1.000
_cell.length_b   1.000
_cell.length_c   1.000
_cell.angle_alpha   90.00
_cell.angle_beta   90.00
_cell.angle_gamma   90.00
#
_symmetry.space_group_name_H-M   'P 1'
#
loop_
_entity.id
_entity.type
_entity.pdbx_description
1 polymer ?
#
loop_
_entity_poly.entity_id
_entity_poly.type
_entity_poly.pdbx_seq_one_letter_code
_entity_poly.pdbx_strand_id
1 'polypeptide(L)' 'MESDPRVEDLPWVDGLTIGGMLQAQSERQPKREALVMPQFDVRWSYSELNERSKGVAKGLLASGV' A
#
# COMPACT_ATOMS: atom_id res chain seq x y z
N MET A 1 -17.32 -25.14 -12.51
CA MET A 1 -15.97 -24.72 -12.09
C MET A 1 -16.14 -24.24 -10.67
N GLU A 2 -15.84 -25.10 -9.71
CA GLU A 2 -16.04 -24.83 -8.28
C GLU A 2 -14.85 -24.03 -7.78
N SER A 3 -15.09 -22.90 -7.13
CA SER A 3 -14.05 -22.08 -6.51
C SER A 3 -13.36 -22.89 -5.42
N ASP A 4 -12.01 -22.94 -5.42
CA ASP A 4 -11.27 -23.58 -4.33
C ASP A 4 -11.41 -22.71 -3.06
N PRO A 5 -12.04 -23.21 -1.99
CA PRO A 5 -12.29 -22.43 -0.78
C PRO A 5 -11.00 -21.93 -0.11
N ARG A 6 -9.84 -22.53 -0.42
CA ARG A 6 -8.54 -22.07 0.07
C ARG A 6 -8.05 -20.80 -0.63
N VAL A 7 -8.52 -20.50 -1.83
CA VAL A 7 -8.19 -19.27 -2.58
C VAL A 7 -9.02 -18.09 -2.06
N GLU A 8 -10.23 -18.35 -1.56
CA GLU A 8 -11.13 -17.32 -1.03
C GLU A 8 -10.68 -16.77 0.33
N ASP A 9 -9.84 -17.53 1.06
CA ASP A 9 -9.38 -17.20 2.42
C ASP A 9 -7.92 -16.65 2.46
N LEU A 10 -7.33 -16.39 1.29
CA LEU A 10 -5.98 -15.84 1.21
C LEU A 10 -5.97 -14.38 1.70
N PRO A 11 -4.97 -13.97 2.49
CA PRO A 11 -4.87 -12.59 2.93
C PRO A 11 -4.70 -11.67 1.71
N TRP A 12 -5.17 -10.43 1.80
CA TRP A 12 -5.04 -9.43 0.74
C TRP A 12 -3.57 -9.06 0.40
N VAL A 13 -2.61 -9.59 1.17
CA VAL A 13 -1.15 -9.53 0.94
C VAL A 13 -0.56 -10.85 0.45
N ASP A 14 -1.34 -11.82 -0.03
CA ASP A 14 -0.81 -13.12 -0.42
C ASP A 14 0.38 -13.00 -1.40
N GLY A 15 1.51 -13.62 -1.03
CA GLY A 15 2.78 -13.52 -1.76
C GLY A 15 3.46 -12.14 -1.75
N LEU A 16 2.98 -11.16 -0.99
CA LEU A 16 3.47 -9.78 -0.96
C LEU A 16 3.85 -9.32 0.47
N THR A 17 4.81 -8.41 0.56
CA THR A 17 4.95 -7.57 1.75
C THR A 17 3.86 -6.52 1.76
N ILE A 18 3.58 -5.90 2.91
CA ILE A 18 2.64 -4.77 2.99
C ILE A 18 3.07 -3.63 2.03
N GLY A 19 4.38 -3.34 1.96
CA GLY A 19 4.93 -2.36 1.03
C GLY A 19 4.76 -2.79 -0.44
N GLY A 20 4.93 -4.07 -0.74
CA GLY A 20 4.70 -4.63 -2.08
C GLY A 20 3.24 -4.53 -2.51
N MET A 21 2.30 -4.79 -1.60
CA MET A 21 0.87 -4.59 -1.85
C MET A 21 0.56 -3.12 -2.14
N LEU A 22 1.06 -2.20 -1.30
CA LEU A 22 0.86 -0.77 -1.48
C LEU A 22 1.42 -0.30 -2.84
N GLN A 23 2.60 -0.79 -3.22
CA GLN A 23 3.17 -0.52 -4.54
C GLN A 23 2.25 -1.01 -5.66
N ALA A 24 1.79 -2.26 -5.60
CA ALA A 24 0.89 -2.82 -6.61
C ALA A 24 -0.41 -2.03 -6.75
N GLN A 25 -0.99 -1.55 -5.64
CA GLN A 25 -2.18 -0.69 -5.69
C GLN A 25 -1.88 0.70 -6.27
N SER A 26 -0.71 1.28 -5.96
CA SER A 26 -0.29 2.55 -6.54
C SER A 26 -0.13 2.49 -8.06
N GLU A 27 0.26 1.34 -8.60
CA GLU A 27 0.37 1.13 -10.06
C GLU A 27 -1.01 0.87 -10.70
N ARG A 28 -1.87 0.10 -10.04
CA ARG A 28 -3.22 -0.22 -10.55
C ARG A 28 -4.18 0.96 -10.48
N GLN A 29 -4.12 1.75 -9.40
CA GLN A 29 -5.11 2.77 -9.07
C GLN A 29 -4.45 4.05 -8.52
N PRO A 30 -3.53 4.69 -9.26
CA PRO A 30 -2.65 5.74 -8.75
C PRO A 30 -3.39 6.94 -8.16
N LYS A 31 -4.55 7.30 -8.73
CA LYS A 31 -5.35 8.47 -8.35
C LYS A 31 -6.46 8.19 -7.34
N ARG A 32 -6.71 6.92 -6.98
CA ARG A 32 -7.73 6.60 -5.97
C ARG A 32 -7.23 6.95 -4.58
N GLU A 33 -8.12 7.44 -3.74
CA GLU A 33 -7.84 7.77 -2.35
C GLU A 33 -7.47 6.50 -1.58
N ALA A 34 -6.39 6.60 -0.81
CA ALA A 34 -5.84 5.52 0.01
C ALA A 34 -5.83 5.87 1.50
N LEU A 35 -5.63 7.14 1.85
CA LEU A 35 -5.65 7.62 3.22
C LEU A 35 -6.42 8.94 3.31
N VAL A 36 -7.40 9.00 4.20
CA VAL A 36 -8.20 10.20 4.44
C VAL A 36 -8.25 10.47 5.94
N MET A 37 -7.68 11.60 6.36
CA MET A 37 -7.73 12.09 7.74
C MET A 37 -8.17 13.57 7.73
N PRO A 38 -9.49 13.85 7.78
CA PRO A 38 -10.01 15.20 7.58
C PRO A 38 -9.53 16.22 8.62
N GLN A 39 -9.33 15.79 9.86
CA GLN A 39 -8.85 16.65 10.95
C GLN A 39 -7.46 17.25 10.68
N PHE A 40 -6.68 16.64 9.80
CA PHE A 40 -5.32 17.06 9.45
C PHE A 40 -5.22 17.58 8.01
N ASP A 41 -6.35 17.80 7.33
CA ASP A 41 -6.39 18.13 5.90
C ASP A 41 -5.59 17.14 5.03
N VAL A 42 -5.61 15.86 5.41
CA VAL A 42 -4.91 14.79 4.70
C VAL A 42 -5.90 14.00 3.86
N ARG A 43 -5.63 13.98 2.56
CA ARG A 43 -6.27 13.11 1.58
C ARG A 43 -5.21 12.72 0.56
N TRP A 44 -4.71 11.51 0.67
CA TRP A 44 -3.67 11.00 -0.21
C TRP A 44 -4.21 9.89 -1.08
N SER A 45 -3.86 9.95 -2.35
CA SER A 45 -4.00 8.87 -3.29
C SER A 45 -3.03 7.72 -2.99
N TYR A 46 -3.26 6.55 -3.59
CA TYR A 46 -2.32 5.43 -3.49
C TYR A 46 -0.91 5.79 -3.97
N SER A 47 -0.79 6.63 -5.01
CA SER A 47 0.52 7.10 -5.48
C SER A 47 1.23 7.93 -4.41
N GLU A 48 0.54 8.92 -3.85
CA GLU A 48 1.12 9.82 -2.84
C GLU A 48 1.49 9.08 -1.56
N LEU A 49 0.64 8.15 -1.10
CA LEU A 49 0.95 7.32 0.08
C LEU A 49 2.18 6.44 -0.16
N ASN A 50 2.29 5.81 -1.34
CA ASN A 50 3.45 4.98 -1.68
C ASN A 50 4.75 5.79 -1.75
N GLU A 51 4.72 6.96 -2.38
CA GLU A 51 5.88 7.86 -2.48
C GLU A 51 6.36 8.35 -1.10
N ARG A 52 5.42 8.76 -0.24
CA ARG A 52 5.73 9.17 1.14
C ARG A 52 6.32 8.01 1.95
N SER A 53 5.74 6.83 1.88
CA SER A 53 6.26 5.62 2.54
C SER A 53 7.67 5.28 2.06
N LYS A 54 7.96 5.37 0.76
CA LYS A 54 9.32 5.21 0.22
C LYS A 54 10.29 6.28 0.72
N GLY A 55 9.82 7.51 0.90
CA GLY A 55 10.59 8.60 1.51
C GLY A 55 11.01 8.27 2.94
N VAL A 56 10.07 7.78 3.76
CA VAL A 56 10.36 7.32 5.13
C VAL A 56 11.35 6.16 5.12
N ALA A 57 11.13 5.14 4.27
CA ALA A 57 12.03 3.99 4.16
C ALA A 57 13.47 4.41 3.81
N LYS A 58 13.65 5.32 2.85
CA LYS A 58 14.97 5.88 2.52
C LYS A 58 15.63 6.58 3.71
N GLY A 59 14.85 7.36 4.47
CA GLY A 59 15.34 8.05 5.67
C GLY A 59 15.78 7.08 6.77
N LEU A 60 15.01 6.02 6.99
CA LEU A 60 15.35 4.96 7.95
C LEU A 60 16.63 4.23 7.54
N LEU A 61 16.74 3.83 6.27
CA LEU A 61 17.96 3.20 5.74
C LEU A 61 19.18 4.12 5.89
N ALA A 62 19.03 5.42 5.59
CA ALA A 62 20.10 6.40 5.77
C ALA A 62 20.48 6.59 7.25
N SER A 63 19.59 6.26 8.19
CA SER A 63 19.83 6.31 9.64
C SER A 63 20.41 5.01 10.20
N GLY A 64 20.61 3.99 9.38
CA GLY A 64 21.15 2.68 9.79
C GLY A 64 20.14 1.74 10.43
N VAL A 65 18.83 1.98 10.22
CA VAL A 65 17.74 1.07 10.59
C VAL A 65 17.55 0.00 9.51
#